data_AF-A0A023D307-F1
#
_entry.id   AF-A0A023D307-F1
#
_cell.length_a   1.000
_cell.length_b   1.000
_cell.length_c   1.000
_cell.angle_alpha   90.00
_cell.angle_beta   90.00
_cell.angle_gamma   90.00
#
_symmetry.space_group_name_H-M   'P 1'
#
loop_
_entity.id
_entity.type
_entity.pdbx_description
1 polymer ?
#
loop_
_entity_poly.entity_id
_entity_poly.type
_entity_poly.pdbx_seq_one_letter_code
_entity_poly.pdbx_strand_id
1 'polypeptide(L)'
;MRLCIPALLLCTVPMTAGSAAEPSREAMTLTRTLDLSAGLGLPPGWRVETFEPKSGTAPEIGDIPARICITRPAASPDCLRIVTGPEYPGNIAYPYQTITDLKVAEIPDGKGGSERALLARARYSGGGPGVLDLLLIWRKLPNGTLLNPESIEGGTAVQRAFFTSGPLNGLFAQAEPIQTTQKIHTDPERYRIEVRRMTPLGSYEILVFLTPESWASPVGDGPTPDLRKTLAPLIAERLRSVYPNGLP
;
A
#
# COMPACT_ATOMS: atom_id res chain seq x y z
N MET A 1 -14.92 12.46 -64.08
CA MET A 1 -15.54 12.14 -62.77
C MET A 1 -14.58 12.56 -61.68
N ARG A 2 -14.91 13.63 -60.95
CA ARG A 2 -14.17 14.10 -59.78
C ARG A 2 -14.92 13.59 -58.55
N LEU A 3 -14.31 12.72 -57.75
CA LEU A 3 -14.87 12.31 -56.47
C LEU A 3 -14.60 13.40 -55.43
N CYS A 4 -15.68 14.01 -54.93
CA CYS A 4 -15.68 14.76 -53.69
C CYS A 4 -15.59 13.77 -52.53
N ILE A 5 -14.54 13.88 -51.70
CA ILE A 5 -14.45 13.22 -50.40
C ILE A 5 -14.89 14.25 -49.35
N PRO A 6 -15.91 14.01 -48.53
CA PRO A 6 -16.30 14.93 -47.48
C PRO A 6 -15.25 14.93 -46.37
N ALA A 7 -14.80 16.14 -46.00
CA ALA A 7 -13.96 16.37 -44.84
C ALA A 7 -14.74 15.96 -43.58
N LEU A 8 -14.32 14.87 -42.92
CA LEU A 8 -14.71 14.61 -41.54
C LEU A 8 -14.08 15.71 -40.67
N LEU A 9 -14.93 16.62 -40.16
CA LEU A 9 -14.62 17.43 -39.00
C LEU A 9 -14.32 16.47 -37.83
N LEU A 10 -13.04 16.30 -37.51
CA LEU A 10 -12.61 15.82 -36.21
C LEU A 10 -12.96 16.91 -35.19
N CYS A 11 -14.10 16.76 -34.53
CA CYS A 11 -14.37 17.48 -33.28
C CYS A 11 -13.32 17.01 -32.26
N THR A 12 -12.24 17.76 -32.12
CA THR A 12 -11.33 17.66 -30.98
C THR A 12 -12.09 18.13 -29.75
N VAL A 13 -12.71 17.20 -29.03
CA VAL A 13 -13.20 17.46 -27.68
C VAL A 13 -11.97 17.73 -26.83
N PRO A 14 -11.82 18.93 -26.23
CA PRO A 14 -10.75 19.13 -25.27
C PRO A 14 -11.04 18.19 -24.10
N MET A 15 -10.12 17.26 -23.84
CA MET A 15 -10.05 16.59 -22.54
C MET A 15 -9.72 17.68 -21.52
N THR A 16 -10.75 18.36 -21.01
CA THR A 16 -10.66 19.08 -19.75
C THR A 16 -10.38 18.03 -18.70
N ALA A 17 -9.15 18.00 -18.20
CA ALA A 17 -8.83 17.38 -16.93
C ALA A 17 -9.80 17.98 -15.91
N GLY A 18 -10.81 17.18 -15.54
CA GLY A 18 -11.75 17.56 -14.49
C GLY A 18 -10.93 17.74 -13.23
N SER A 19 -10.65 19.00 -12.90
CA SER A 19 -10.34 19.40 -11.53
C SER A 19 -11.57 19.04 -10.70
N ALA A 20 -11.61 17.80 -10.19
CA ALA A 20 -12.50 17.47 -9.10
C ALA A 20 -12.18 18.48 -7.99
N ALA A 21 -13.12 19.40 -7.76
CA ALA A 21 -12.98 20.42 -6.74
C ALA A 21 -12.50 19.76 -5.45
N GLU A 22 -11.41 20.26 -4.87
CA GLU A 22 -10.96 19.79 -3.57
C GLU A 22 -12.16 19.83 -2.63
N PRO A 23 -12.51 18.71 -1.96
CA PRO A 23 -13.52 18.77 -0.91
C PRO A 23 -13.07 19.87 0.05
N SER A 24 -14.01 20.73 0.45
CA SER A 24 -13.69 21.84 1.35
C SER A 24 -12.93 21.28 2.55
N ARG A 25 -11.87 21.99 2.98
CA ARG A 25 -11.08 21.64 4.18
C ARG A 25 -11.95 21.34 5.41
N GLU A 26 -13.21 21.77 5.39
CA GLU A 26 -14.23 21.55 6.42
C GLU A 26 -14.68 20.09 6.56
N ALA A 27 -14.49 19.22 5.57
CA ALA A 27 -14.95 17.82 5.63
C ALA A 27 -13.88 16.81 6.12
N MET A 28 -12.63 17.24 6.26
CA MET A 28 -11.50 16.37 6.63
C MET A 28 -10.87 16.79 7.96
N THR A 29 -10.27 15.83 8.65
CA THR A 29 -9.44 16.02 9.85
C THR A 29 -8.00 15.65 9.51
N LEU A 30 -7.06 16.54 9.81
CA LEU A 30 -5.63 16.21 9.81
C LEU A 30 -5.36 15.21 10.94
N THR A 31 -4.91 14.01 10.61
CA THR A 31 -4.69 12.94 11.60
C THR A 31 -3.23 12.80 11.98
N ARG A 32 -2.29 13.03 11.06
CA ARG A 32 -0.85 12.96 11.33
C ARG A 32 -0.07 13.95 10.46
N THR A 33 1.07 14.37 10.97
CA THR A 33 2.07 15.16 10.26
C THR A 33 3.46 14.61 10.57
N LEU A 34 4.30 14.48 9.55
CA LEU A 34 5.67 14.03 9.69
C LEU A 34 6.59 14.93 8.84
N ASP A 35 7.65 15.45 9.47
CA ASP A 35 8.70 16.20 8.78
C ASP A 35 9.60 15.24 7.99
N LEU A 36 9.65 15.43 6.67
CA LEU A 36 10.45 14.61 5.77
C LEU A 36 11.87 15.16 5.59
N SER A 37 12.12 16.40 6.02
CA SER A 37 13.43 17.05 5.90
C SER A 37 14.46 16.30 6.73
N ALA A 38 14.18 16.09 8.02
CA ALA A 38 15.06 15.31 8.92
C ALA A 38 15.01 13.80 8.65
N GLY A 39 13.80 13.29 8.34
CA GLY A 39 13.58 11.86 8.14
C GLY A 39 14.25 11.33 6.88
N LEU A 40 13.94 11.90 5.71
CA LEU A 40 14.43 11.43 4.40
C LEU A 40 15.64 12.22 3.87
N GLY A 41 16.11 13.23 4.61
CA GLY A 41 17.15 14.14 4.13
C GLY A 41 16.67 14.94 2.93
N LEU A 42 15.42 15.43 2.98
CA LEU A 42 14.86 16.35 1.98
C LEU A 42 15.17 17.81 2.37
N PRO A 43 15.06 18.76 1.43
CA PRO A 43 15.19 20.17 1.74
C PRO A 43 14.22 20.61 2.87
N PRO A 44 14.55 21.64 3.66
CA PRO A 44 13.68 22.13 4.71
C PRO A 44 12.27 22.48 4.22
N GLY A 45 11.26 22.16 5.03
CA GLY A 45 9.86 22.47 4.76
C GLY A 45 9.11 21.39 3.99
N TRP A 46 9.75 20.27 3.68
CA TRP A 46 9.07 19.07 3.18
C TRP A 46 8.38 18.32 4.31
N ARG A 47 7.09 18.03 4.15
CA ARG A 47 6.30 17.29 5.13
C ARG A 47 5.29 16.38 4.45
N VAL A 48 4.88 15.34 5.16
CA VAL A 48 3.72 14.52 4.80
C VAL A 48 2.62 14.71 5.83
N GLU A 49 1.40 14.83 5.34
CA GLU A 49 0.19 15.06 6.13
C GLU A 49 -0.85 14.02 5.74
N THR A 50 -1.51 13.43 6.72
CA THR A 50 -2.58 12.45 6.50
C THR A 50 -3.91 13.05 6.90
N PHE A 51 -4.91 12.86 6.06
CA PHE A 51 -6.24 13.41 6.26
C PHE A 51 -7.27 12.28 6.22
N GLU A 52 -8.15 12.26 7.21
CA GLU A 52 -9.28 11.32 7.28
C GLU A 52 -10.60 12.10 7.32
N PRO A 53 -11.71 11.54 6.82
CA PRO A 53 -13.03 12.18 6.92
C PRO A 53 -13.42 12.44 8.38
N LYS A 54 -14.08 13.59 8.65
CA LYS A 54 -14.59 13.88 9.99
C LYS A 54 -15.59 12.81 10.43
N SER A 55 -15.32 12.16 11.56
CA SER A 55 -16.22 11.22 12.23
C SER A 55 -17.49 11.95 12.67
N GLY A 56 -18.59 11.79 11.93
CA GLY A 56 -19.86 12.50 12.17
C GLY A 56 -20.93 12.27 11.09
N THR A 57 -20.53 11.83 9.91
CA THR A 57 -21.40 11.16 8.93
C THR A 57 -21.05 9.66 8.98
N ALA A 58 -22.07 8.80 9.03
CA ALA A 58 -21.99 7.39 9.42
C ALA A 58 -20.67 6.67 9.04
N PRO A 59 -20.07 5.88 9.96
CA PRO A 59 -18.73 5.29 9.81
C PRO A 59 -18.62 4.21 8.73
N GLU A 60 -19.64 4.02 7.89
CA GLU A 60 -19.74 2.85 7.02
C GLU A 60 -19.43 3.18 5.56
N ILE A 61 -19.79 4.38 5.09
CA ILE A 61 -19.78 4.73 3.67
C ILE A 61 -19.75 6.27 3.51
N GLY A 62 -18.81 6.85 2.73
CA GLY A 62 -18.78 8.29 2.46
C GLY A 62 -18.09 8.70 1.15
N ASP A 63 -18.38 9.90 0.64
CA ASP A 63 -17.95 10.32 -0.71
C ASP A 63 -16.50 10.84 -0.77
N ILE A 64 -15.85 10.98 0.39
CA ILE A 64 -14.51 11.57 0.49
C ILE A 64 -13.54 10.52 1.03
N PRO A 65 -12.56 10.08 0.22
CA PRO A 65 -11.56 9.13 0.69
C PRO A 65 -10.51 9.82 1.58
N ALA A 66 -9.92 9.04 2.49
CA ALA A 66 -8.70 9.41 3.21
C ALA A 66 -7.57 9.72 2.22
N ARG A 67 -6.64 10.58 2.63
CA ARG A 67 -5.57 11.09 1.75
C ARG A 67 -4.24 11.19 2.46
N ILE A 68 -3.18 11.02 1.68
CA ILE A 68 -1.81 11.29 2.09
C ILE A 68 -1.28 12.38 1.16
N CYS A 69 -0.93 13.53 1.74
CA CYS A 69 -0.45 14.68 0.99
C CYS A 69 1.01 14.96 1.33
N ILE A 70 1.84 15.07 0.29
CA ILE A 70 3.24 15.51 0.42
C ILE A 70 3.29 16.99 0.04
N THR A 71 3.63 17.80 1.03
CA THR A 71 3.75 19.25 0.88
C THR A 71 5.21 19.62 0.74
N ARG A 72 5.51 20.45 -0.27
CA ARG A 72 6.86 20.92 -0.61
C ARG A 72 6.87 22.46 -0.55
N PRO A 73 8.01 23.10 -0.21
CA PRO A 73 8.08 24.56 -0.22
C PRO A 73 7.70 25.15 -1.57
N ALA A 74 6.84 26.17 -1.56
CA ALA A 74 6.39 26.91 -2.75
C ALA A 74 5.73 26.07 -3.86
N ALA A 75 5.22 24.88 -3.54
CA ALA A 75 4.47 24.04 -4.46
C ALA A 75 3.13 23.63 -3.86
N SER A 76 2.16 23.34 -4.73
CA SER A 76 0.90 22.73 -4.33
C SER A 76 1.16 21.36 -3.70
N PRO A 77 0.43 20.99 -2.63
CA PRO A 77 0.50 19.64 -2.07
C PRO A 77 0.18 18.58 -3.13
N ASP A 78 0.95 17.49 -3.10
CA ASP A 78 0.73 16.31 -3.93
C ASP A 78 -0.02 15.26 -3.12
N CYS A 79 -1.31 15.08 -3.40
CA CYS A 79 -2.21 14.28 -2.58
C CYS A 79 -2.62 12.98 -3.27
N LEU A 80 -2.27 11.85 -2.63
CA LEU A 80 -2.76 10.53 -3.00
C LEU A 80 -4.04 10.21 -2.24
N ARG A 81 -5.10 9.84 -2.97
CA ARG A 81 -6.34 9.30 -2.42
C ARG A 81 -6.15 7.82 -2.08
N ILE A 82 -6.62 7.39 -0.91
CA ILE A 82 -6.59 5.99 -0.49
C ILE A 82 -7.87 5.33 -0.98
N VAL A 83 -7.85 4.73 -2.16
CA VAL A 83 -9.01 4.06 -2.76
C VAL A 83 -8.59 2.70 -3.34
N THR A 84 -9.54 1.78 -3.51
CA THR A 84 -9.33 0.58 -4.31
C THR A 84 -10.01 0.64 -5.65
N GLY A 85 -9.36 0.05 -6.64
CA GLY A 85 -9.93 -0.13 -7.98
C GLY A 85 -9.93 1.16 -8.80
N PRO A 86 -10.44 1.08 -10.05
CA PRO A 86 -10.54 2.24 -10.92
C PRO A 86 -11.49 3.30 -10.34
N GLU A 87 -11.18 4.58 -10.56
CA GLU A 87 -12.09 5.67 -10.23
C GLU A 87 -13.37 5.52 -11.05
N TYR A 88 -14.44 5.05 -10.42
CA TYR A 88 -15.74 4.96 -11.06
C TYR A 88 -16.38 6.35 -11.08
N PRO A 89 -16.86 6.82 -12.25
CA PRO A 89 -17.56 8.09 -12.34
C PRO A 89 -18.93 8.01 -11.64
N GLY A 90 -19.11 8.84 -10.60
CA GLY A 90 -20.39 9.10 -9.93
C GLY A 90 -20.56 8.41 -8.58
N ASN A 91 -20.97 9.17 -7.55
CA ASN A 91 -21.50 8.78 -6.23
C ASN A 91 -21.07 7.40 -5.69
N ILE A 92 -19.78 7.05 -5.82
CA ILE A 92 -19.25 5.87 -5.18
C ILE A 92 -18.94 6.26 -3.76
N ALA A 93 -19.76 5.65 -2.93
CA ALA A 93 -19.75 5.75 -1.52
C ALA A 93 -18.56 4.87 -1.05
N TYR A 94 -17.48 5.51 -0.60
CA TYR A 94 -16.26 4.81 -0.24
C TYR A 94 -16.42 4.14 1.13
N PRO A 95 -16.09 2.85 1.25
CA PRO A 95 -15.99 2.21 2.54
C PRO A 95 -14.95 2.89 3.43
N TYR A 96 -15.12 2.79 4.75
CA TYR A 96 -14.24 3.40 5.75
C TYR A 96 -12.76 3.15 5.46
N GLN A 97 -11.95 4.21 5.52
CA GLN A 97 -10.51 4.20 5.28
C GLN A 97 -9.77 4.85 6.46
N THR A 98 -8.78 4.18 7.01
CA THR A 98 -7.91 4.70 8.06
C THR A 98 -6.45 4.60 7.67
N ILE A 99 -5.68 5.61 8.04
CA ILE A 99 -4.24 5.61 7.90
C ILE A 99 -3.66 5.21 9.26
N THR A 100 -3.43 3.90 9.39
CA THR A 100 -3.02 3.24 10.63
C THR A 100 -1.56 3.48 11.00
N ASP A 101 -0.67 3.67 10.01
CA ASP A 101 0.75 3.91 10.24
C ASP A 101 1.31 4.93 9.23
N LEU A 102 2.24 5.76 9.70
CA LEU A 102 2.97 6.74 8.89
C LEU A 102 4.33 6.98 9.54
N LYS A 103 5.42 6.61 8.88
CA LYS A 103 6.77 6.73 9.42
C LYS A 103 7.85 6.71 8.34
N VAL A 104 9.01 7.26 8.67
CA VAL A 104 10.23 6.97 7.91
C VAL A 104 10.87 5.71 8.49
N ALA A 105 11.22 4.76 7.62
CA ALA A 105 11.90 3.54 7.99
C ALA A 105 13.23 3.42 7.24
N GLU A 106 14.20 2.78 7.90
CA GLU A 106 15.46 2.42 7.27
C GLU A 106 15.31 1.06 6.55
N ILE A 107 15.73 1.02 5.29
CA ILE A 107 15.74 -0.14 4.42
C ILE A 107 17.20 -0.53 4.20
N PRO A 108 17.66 -1.67 4.75
CA PRO A 108 19.00 -2.18 4.50
C PRO A 108 19.29 -2.40 3.00
N ASP A 109 20.42 -1.86 2.54
CA ASP A 109 20.87 -2.00 1.14
C ASP A 109 21.64 -3.31 0.88
N GLY A 110 21.82 -4.15 1.91
CA GLY A 110 22.47 -5.46 1.85
C GLY A 110 23.99 -5.40 1.64
N LYS A 111 24.56 -4.20 1.53
CA LYS A 111 26.01 -3.94 1.41
C LYS A 111 26.57 -3.29 2.68
N GLY A 112 25.82 -3.33 3.78
CA GLY A 112 26.18 -2.71 5.05
C GLY A 112 25.70 -1.27 5.21
N GLY A 113 24.98 -0.72 4.22
CA GLY A 113 24.29 0.56 4.31
C GLY A 113 22.79 0.41 4.53
N SER A 114 22.12 1.54 4.71
CA SER A 114 20.67 1.65 4.73
C SER A 114 20.21 2.88 3.97
N GLU A 115 19.06 2.76 3.32
CA GLU A 115 18.34 3.87 2.74
C GLU A 115 17.12 4.21 3.58
N ARG A 116 16.55 5.40 3.40
CA ARG A 116 15.35 5.81 4.13
C ARG A 116 14.17 5.90 3.18
N ALA A 117 13.05 5.31 3.58
CA ALA A 117 11.79 5.35 2.84
C ALA A 117 10.66 5.82 3.75
N LEU A 118 9.71 6.55 3.18
CA LEU A 118 8.47 6.87 3.86
C LEU A 118 7.50 5.72 3.63
N LEU A 119 6.99 5.18 4.72
CA LEU A 119 6.01 4.11 4.75
C LEU A 119 4.69 4.66 5.28
N ALA A 120 3.61 4.37 4.57
CA ALA A 120 2.26 4.53 5.11
C ALA A 120 1.50 3.21 5.01
N ARG A 121 0.76 2.88 6.06
CA ARG A 121 -0.16 1.75 6.07
C ARG A 121 -1.58 2.28 6.19
N ALA A 122 -2.41 1.95 5.22
CA ALA A 122 -3.82 2.22 5.27
C ALA A 122 -4.64 0.93 5.36
N ARG A 123 -5.79 1.04 5.98
CA ARG A 123 -6.82 0.00 6.08
C ARG A 123 -8.11 0.53 5.50
N TYR A 124 -8.78 -0.25 4.67
CA TYR A 124 -10.09 0.14 4.17
C TYR A 124 -11.03 -1.05 4.03
N SER A 125 -12.32 -0.83 4.22
CA SER A 125 -13.33 -1.86 3.89
C SER A 125 -13.39 -2.01 2.37
N GLY A 126 -13.57 -3.22 1.85
CA GLY A 126 -13.48 -3.51 0.40
C GLY A 126 -14.82 -3.66 -0.31
N GLY A 127 -15.93 -3.20 0.29
CA GLY A 127 -17.28 -3.49 -0.19
C GLY A 127 -17.72 -4.96 -0.02
N GLY A 128 -16.85 -5.80 0.55
CA GLY A 128 -17.13 -7.18 0.99
C GLY A 128 -16.65 -7.41 2.44
N PRO A 129 -16.86 -8.61 3.01
CA PRO A 129 -16.38 -8.90 4.36
C PRO A 129 -14.85 -8.86 4.40
N GLY A 130 -14.29 -7.96 5.22
CA GLY A 130 -12.86 -7.87 5.48
C GLY A 130 -12.30 -6.45 5.42
N VAL A 131 -11.08 -6.31 5.94
CA VAL A 131 -10.28 -5.07 5.89
C VAL A 131 -9.11 -5.30 4.96
N LEU A 132 -9.00 -4.48 3.92
CA LEU A 132 -7.88 -4.50 2.99
C LEU A 132 -6.74 -3.67 3.56
N ASP A 133 -5.53 -4.25 3.58
CA ASP A 133 -4.30 -3.57 3.97
C ASP A 133 -3.56 -3.07 2.73
N LEU A 134 -3.35 -1.75 2.65
CA LEU A 134 -2.50 -1.09 1.67
C LEU A 134 -1.20 -0.61 2.32
N LEU A 135 -0.07 -0.96 1.71
CA LEU A 135 1.24 -0.40 2.06
C LEU A 135 1.72 0.50 0.92
N LEU A 136 2.06 1.74 1.26
CA LEU A 136 2.61 2.73 0.34
C LEU A 136 4.04 3.05 0.74
N ILE A 137 4.93 3.03 -0.26
CA ILE A 137 6.37 3.20 -0.04
C ILE A 137 6.88 4.30 -0.97
N TRP A 138 7.18 5.47 -0.41
CA TRP A 138 7.88 6.54 -1.13
C TRP A 138 9.37 6.43 -0.92
N ARG A 139 10.10 6.62 -2.01
CA ARG A 139 11.56 6.52 -2.07
C ARG A 139 12.16 7.78 -2.63
N LYS A 140 13.36 8.11 -2.16
CA LYS A 140 14.14 9.23 -2.68
C LYS A 140 15.25 8.70 -3.59
N LEU A 141 15.35 9.23 -4.80
CA LEU A 141 16.49 9.02 -5.67
C LEU A 141 17.74 9.73 -5.12
N PRO A 142 18.96 9.32 -5.52
CA PRO A 142 20.20 10.00 -5.13
C PRO A 142 20.23 11.50 -5.47
N ASN A 143 19.51 11.92 -6.52
CA ASN A 143 19.36 13.32 -6.93
C ASN A 143 18.36 14.12 -6.06
N GLY A 144 17.75 13.51 -5.04
CA GLY A 144 16.80 14.13 -4.14
C GLY A 144 15.34 14.07 -4.59
N THR A 145 15.03 13.52 -5.77
CA THR A 145 13.66 13.37 -6.25
C THR A 145 12.91 12.31 -5.46
N LEU A 146 11.75 12.67 -4.91
CA LEU A 146 10.81 11.70 -4.31
C LEU A 146 9.96 11.07 -5.42
N LEU A 147 10.00 9.74 -5.52
CA LEU A 147 9.22 8.99 -6.50
C LEU A 147 7.78 8.82 -6.03
N ASN A 148 6.87 8.62 -7.00
CA ASN A 148 5.52 8.14 -6.71
C ASN A 148 5.59 6.85 -5.89
N PRO A 149 4.67 6.65 -4.94
CA PRO A 149 4.74 5.51 -4.07
C PRO A 149 4.52 4.23 -4.84
N GLU A 150 5.29 3.20 -4.49
CA GLU A 150 4.90 1.84 -4.83
C GLU A 150 3.71 1.45 -3.95
N SER A 151 2.62 1.02 -4.59
CA SER A 151 1.44 0.49 -3.93
C SER A 151 1.55 -1.03 -3.86
N ILE A 152 1.45 -1.59 -2.65
CA ILE A 152 1.30 -3.03 -2.45
C ILE A 152 -0.07 -3.27 -1.83
N GLU A 153 -0.98 -3.73 -2.68
CA GLU A 153 -2.38 -4.05 -2.37
C GLU A 153 -2.62 -5.56 -2.40
N GLY A 154 -3.79 -5.95 -1.92
CA GLY A 154 -4.39 -7.22 -2.30
C GLY A 154 -5.49 -7.66 -1.34
N GLY A 155 -6.02 -8.86 -1.60
CA GLY A 155 -7.37 -9.27 -1.19
C GLY A 155 -7.67 -9.37 0.30
N THR A 156 -8.96 -9.59 0.59
CA THR A 156 -9.63 -9.53 1.90
C THR A 156 -9.16 -10.56 2.94
N ALA A 157 -8.29 -11.51 2.56
CA ALA A 157 -7.73 -12.54 3.44
C ALA A 157 -6.19 -12.53 3.52
N VAL A 158 -5.54 -11.55 2.88
CA VAL A 158 -4.09 -11.48 2.80
C VAL A 158 -3.53 -10.65 3.94
N GLN A 159 -2.63 -11.24 4.73
CA GLN A 159 -1.88 -10.51 5.74
C GLN A 159 -0.62 -9.91 5.13
N ARG A 160 -0.28 -8.67 5.51
CA ARG A 160 0.92 -7.97 5.04
C ARG A 160 1.71 -7.36 6.18
N ALA A 161 3.03 -7.44 6.07
CA ALA A 161 3.94 -6.82 7.01
C ALA A 161 5.20 -6.33 6.31
N PHE A 162 5.50 -5.04 6.53
CA PHE A 162 6.88 -4.56 6.45
C PHE A 162 7.55 -4.73 7.81
N PHE A 163 8.76 -5.28 7.81
CA PHE A 163 9.56 -5.50 9.00
C PHE A 163 10.63 -4.42 9.10
N THR A 164 10.60 -3.67 10.20
CA THR A 164 11.54 -2.56 10.48
C THR A 164 12.59 -2.94 11.53
N SER A 165 12.62 -4.19 11.97
CA SER A 165 13.53 -4.68 13.00
C SER A 165 13.66 -6.20 12.96
N GLY A 166 14.68 -6.71 13.66
CA GLY A 166 14.93 -8.14 13.77
C GLY A 166 15.48 -8.78 12.49
N PRO A 167 15.44 -10.12 12.39
CA PRO A 167 16.07 -10.86 11.29
C PRO A 167 15.42 -10.65 9.92
N LEU A 168 14.20 -10.09 9.89
CA LEU A 168 13.47 -9.76 8.65
C LEU A 168 13.55 -8.27 8.30
N ASN A 169 14.37 -7.48 9.01
CA ASN A 169 14.42 -6.04 8.78
C ASN A 169 14.66 -5.69 7.30
N GLY A 170 13.86 -4.76 6.77
CA GLY A 170 13.91 -4.36 5.36
C GLY A 170 13.07 -5.19 4.40
N LEU A 171 12.47 -6.28 4.90
CA LEU A 171 11.67 -7.18 4.07
C LEU A 171 10.19 -6.84 4.16
N PHE A 172 9.53 -6.99 3.02
CA PHE A 172 8.09 -7.07 2.94
C PHE A 172 7.69 -8.55 2.85
N ALA A 173 6.71 -8.98 3.63
CA ALA A 173 6.10 -10.28 3.47
C ALA A 173 4.59 -10.16 3.33
N GLN A 174 4.02 -11.06 2.53
CA GLN A 174 2.60 -11.32 2.48
C GLN A 174 2.29 -12.80 2.70
N ALA A 175 1.16 -13.07 3.33
CA ALA A 175 0.64 -14.40 3.57
C ALA A 175 -0.81 -14.49 3.09
N GLU A 176 -1.06 -15.40 2.17
CA GLU A 176 -2.38 -15.61 1.56
C GLU A 176 -2.79 -17.08 1.73
N PRO A 177 -4.01 -17.36 2.21
CA PRO A 177 -4.52 -18.73 2.21
C PRO A 177 -4.69 -19.26 0.79
N ILE A 178 -4.24 -20.50 0.55
CA ILE A 178 -4.46 -21.18 -0.72
C ILE A 178 -5.61 -22.17 -0.59
N GLN A 179 -6.70 -21.86 -1.27
CA GLN A 179 -7.80 -22.79 -1.47
C GLN A 179 -7.49 -23.77 -2.58
N THR A 180 -7.54 -25.06 -2.26
CA THR A 180 -7.53 -26.13 -3.25
C THR A 180 -8.97 -26.44 -3.65
N THR A 181 -9.21 -26.72 -4.93
CA THR A 181 -10.55 -26.91 -5.55
C THR A 181 -11.43 -28.02 -4.95
N GLN A 182 -10.92 -28.82 -4.01
CA GLN A 182 -11.61 -29.93 -3.38
C GLN A 182 -12.01 -29.67 -1.90
N LYS A 183 -11.71 -28.49 -1.34
CA LYS A 183 -11.95 -28.19 0.07
C LYS A 183 -13.19 -27.31 0.28
N ILE A 184 -13.88 -27.51 1.40
CA ILE A 184 -14.92 -26.60 1.87
C ILE A 184 -14.22 -25.28 2.26
N HIS A 185 -14.84 -24.13 2.01
CA HIS A 185 -14.26 -22.81 2.33
C HIS A 185 -13.80 -22.62 3.78
N THR A 186 -14.31 -23.44 4.72
CA THR A 186 -13.97 -23.38 6.14
C THR A 186 -12.86 -24.35 6.55
N ASP A 187 -12.40 -25.23 5.64
CA ASP A 187 -11.38 -26.22 5.95
C ASP A 187 -10.04 -25.54 6.26
N PRO A 188 -9.16 -26.18 7.06
CA PRO A 188 -7.83 -25.67 7.26
C PRO A 188 -7.04 -25.54 5.94
N GLU A 189 -6.44 -24.36 5.74
CA GLU A 189 -5.73 -23.91 4.55
C GLU A 189 -4.23 -23.80 4.83
N ARG A 190 -3.42 -24.09 3.81
CA ARG A 190 -2.00 -23.70 3.81
C ARG A 190 -1.89 -22.28 3.32
N TYR A 191 -0.90 -21.55 3.83
CA TYR A 191 -0.66 -20.18 3.43
C TYR A 191 0.50 -20.12 2.45
N ARG A 192 0.29 -19.48 1.30
CA ARG A 192 1.37 -19.01 0.41
C ARG A 192 1.99 -17.79 1.05
N ILE A 193 3.27 -17.90 1.32
CA ILE A 193 4.11 -16.82 1.82
C ILE A 193 4.94 -16.32 0.65
N GLU A 194 4.92 -15.02 0.45
CA GLU A 194 5.79 -14.34 -0.50
C GLU A 194 6.56 -13.25 0.24
N VAL A 195 7.88 -13.25 0.06
CA VAL A 195 8.80 -12.32 0.68
C VAL A 195 9.50 -11.54 -0.42
N ARG A 196 9.46 -10.22 -0.29
CA ARG A 196 10.12 -9.29 -1.19
C ARG A 196 11.18 -8.51 -0.45
N ARG A 197 12.30 -8.31 -1.14
CA ARG A 197 13.33 -7.37 -0.72
C ARG A 197 13.00 -6.00 -1.31
N MET A 198 13.03 -4.99 -0.45
CA MET A 198 12.85 -3.61 -0.86
C MET A 198 14.20 -3.00 -1.28
N THR A 199 14.22 -2.28 -2.40
CA THR A 199 15.39 -1.53 -2.89
C THR A 199 15.00 -0.11 -3.30
N PRO A 200 15.97 0.79 -3.54
CA PRO A 200 15.72 2.12 -4.10
C PRO A 200 14.88 2.13 -5.40
N LEU A 201 15.01 1.09 -6.24
CA LEU A 201 14.40 1.05 -7.56
C LEU A 201 13.08 0.27 -7.63
N GLY A 202 12.72 -0.44 -6.56
CA GLY A 202 11.55 -1.30 -6.56
C GLY A 202 11.58 -2.35 -5.45
N SER A 203 10.60 -3.23 -5.46
CA SER A 203 10.65 -4.49 -4.72
C SER A 203 10.89 -5.65 -5.68
N TYR A 204 11.57 -6.69 -5.22
CA TYR A 204 11.66 -7.95 -5.96
C TYR A 204 11.44 -9.13 -5.02
N GLU A 205 10.83 -10.17 -5.55
CA GLU A 205 10.59 -11.42 -4.85
C GLU A 205 11.91 -12.15 -4.58
N ILE A 206 12.11 -12.57 -3.33
CA ILE A 206 13.28 -13.34 -2.89
C ILE A 206 12.92 -14.71 -2.34
N LEU A 207 11.68 -14.92 -1.92
CA LEU A 207 11.25 -16.22 -1.39
C LEU A 207 9.75 -16.38 -1.57
N VAL A 208 9.34 -17.52 -2.11
CA VAL A 208 7.95 -17.98 -2.09
C VAL A 208 7.91 -19.40 -1.58
N PHE A 209 7.00 -19.67 -0.65
CA PHE A 209 6.77 -21.03 -0.17
C PHE A 209 5.35 -21.20 0.37
N LEU A 210 4.93 -22.45 0.52
CA LEU A 210 3.71 -22.80 1.24
C LEU A 210 4.06 -23.19 2.68
N THR A 211 3.25 -22.75 3.65
CA THR A 211 3.43 -23.19 5.04
C THR A 211 3.37 -24.73 5.12
N PRO A 212 4.23 -25.34 5.97
CA PRO A 212 4.22 -26.79 6.14
C PRO A 212 2.91 -27.26 6.78
N GLU A 213 2.41 -26.47 7.73
CA GLU A 213 1.17 -26.72 8.46
C GLU A 213 0.00 -25.99 7.82
N SER A 214 -1.19 -26.57 7.97
CA SER A 214 -2.47 -25.94 7.64
C SER A 214 -3.01 -25.24 8.88
N TRP A 215 -3.65 -24.09 8.69
CA TRP A 215 -4.26 -23.29 9.73
C TRP A 215 -5.73 -23.05 9.40
N ALA A 216 -6.52 -22.57 10.37
CA ALA A 216 -7.92 -22.27 10.11
C ALA A 216 -8.08 -21.28 8.95
N SER A 217 -9.10 -21.49 8.12
CA SER A 217 -9.47 -20.56 7.04
C SER A 217 -9.90 -19.22 7.63
N PRO A 218 -9.54 -18.08 7.00
CA PRO A 218 -10.04 -16.75 7.40
C PRO A 218 -11.56 -16.58 7.34
N VAL A 219 -12.26 -17.50 6.69
CA VAL A 219 -13.74 -17.52 6.59
C VAL A 219 -14.37 -18.37 7.70
N GLY A 220 -13.58 -19.17 8.43
CA GLY A 220 -14.05 -19.98 9.57
C GLY A 220 -13.83 -19.33 10.93
N ASP A 221 -14.32 -19.98 11.99
CA ASP A 221 -14.26 -19.49 13.38
C ASP A 221 -12.92 -19.78 14.09
N GLY A 222 -11.96 -20.42 13.41
CA GLY A 222 -10.68 -20.81 14.00
C GLY A 222 -9.61 -19.71 13.92
N PRO A 223 -8.56 -19.77 14.77
CA PRO A 223 -7.49 -18.79 14.76
C PRO A 223 -6.63 -18.91 13.48
N THR A 224 -6.52 -17.81 12.75
CA THR A 224 -5.59 -17.68 11.61
C THR A 224 -4.17 -17.37 12.12
N PRO A 225 -3.10 -17.76 11.39
CA PRO A 225 -1.73 -17.53 11.83
C PRO A 225 -1.39 -16.04 11.69
N ASP A 226 -0.89 -15.40 12.75
CA ASP A 226 -0.44 -14.00 12.66
C ASP A 226 0.89 -13.91 11.91
N LEU A 227 0.94 -13.07 10.87
CA LEU A 227 2.12 -12.91 10.03
C LEU A 227 3.37 -12.47 10.82
N ARG A 228 3.21 -11.58 11.81
CA ARG A 228 4.33 -11.01 12.57
C ARG A 228 4.79 -11.91 13.71
N LYS A 229 3.87 -12.64 14.35
CA LYS A 229 4.15 -13.44 15.54
C LYS A 229 4.40 -14.90 15.19
N THR A 230 3.55 -15.48 14.34
CA THR A 230 3.55 -16.92 14.05
C THR A 230 4.40 -17.22 12.82
N LEU A 231 4.21 -16.46 11.73
CA LEU A 231 4.86 -16.78 10.45
C LEU A 231 6.25 -16.16 10.30
N ALA A 232 6.52 -15.01 10.93
CA ALA A 232 7.82 -14.34 10.83
C ALA A 232 9.02 -15.22 11.26
N PRO A 233 8.97 -16.01 12.36
CA PRO A 233 10.04 -16.92 12.70
C PRO A 233 10.30 -17.97 11.62
N LEU A 234 9.23 -18.55 11.05
CA LEU A 234 9.31 -19.52 9.97
C LEU A 234 9.93 -18.91 8.70
N ILE A 235 9.53 -17.68 8.35
CA ILE A 235 10.12 -16.94 7.23
C ILE A 235 11.62 -16.74 7.45
N ALA A 236 12.02 -16.31 8.64
CA ALA A 236 13.42 -16.06 8.96
C ALA A 236 14.27 -17.34 8.88
N GLU A 237 13.74 -18.46 9.35
CA GLU A 237 14.37 -19.77 9.25
C GLU A 237 14.54 -20.19 7.78
N ARG A 238 13.47 -20.08 6.97
CA ARG A 238 13.50 -20.44 5.55
C ARG A 238 14.49 -19.57 4.77
N LEU A 239 14.51 -18.26 5.01
CA LEU A 239 15.47 -17.36 4.40
C LEU A 239 16.90 -17.75 4.76
N ARG A 240 17.19 -18.08 6.02
CA ARG A 240 18.52 -18.53 6.45
C ARG A 240 18.94 -19.84 5.78
N SER A 241 17.99 -20.75 5.56
CA SER A 241 18.25 -22.01 4.87
C SER A 241 18.55 -21.82 3.38
N VAL A 242 17.85 -20.90 2.71
CA VAL A 242 18.02 -20.64 1.26
C VAL A 242 19.23 -19.74 1.00
N TYR A 243 19.46 -18.76 1.89
CA TYR A 243 20.49 -17.73 1.79
C TYR A 243 21.41 -17.74 3.01
N PRO A 244 22.21 -18.81 3.22
CA PRO A 244 23.04 -18.95 4.42
C PRO A 244 24.14 -17.88 4.52
N ASN A 245 24.53 -17.28 3.40
CA ASN A 245 25.56 -16.25 3.32
C ASN A 245 24.99 -14.82 3.27
N GLY A 246 23.68 -14.66 3.53
CA GLY A 246 22.98 -13.38 3.44
C GLY A 246 22.12 -13.26 2.18
N LEU A 247 21.18 -12.33 2.24
CA LEU A 247 20.22 -12.10 1.17
C LEU A 247 20.91 -11.52 -0.07
N PRO A 248 20.50 -11.96 -1.28
CA PRO A 248 20.94 -11.35 -2.54
C PRO A 248 20.50 -9.89 -2.58
#